data_AF-A0A843E5T9-F1
#
_entry.id   AF-A0A843E5T9-F1
#
_cell.length_a   1.000
_cell.length_b   1.000
_cell.length_c   1.000
_cell.angle_alpha   90.00
_cell.angle_beta   90.00
_cell.angle_gamma   90.00
#
_symmetry.space_group_name_H-M   'P 1'
#
loop_
_entity.id
_entity.type
_entity.pdbx_description
1 polymer ?
#
loop_
_entity_poly.entity_id
_entity_poly.type
_entity_poly.pdbx_seq_one_letter_code
_entity_poly.pdbx_strand_id
1 'polypeptide(L)' 'MVDAMNIAATVGKDGSAIWIVVDTGIGYPHLDNALHLSERLNGIYLRLEDLKADNLAHRIKSIVKNRVIG' A
#
# COMPACT_ATOMS: atom_id res chain seq x y z
N MET A 1 15.51 9.95 -2.85
CA MET A 1 14.05 9.86 -2.57
C MET A 1 13.21 9.96 -3.84
N VAL A 2 13.57 10.83 -4.79
CA VAL A 2 12.88 10.97 -6.10
C VAL A 2 12.90 9.67 -6.91
N ASP A 3 14.03 8.94 -6.92
CA ASP A 3 14.17 7.72 -7.74
C ASP A 3 13.30 6.56 -7.27
N ALA A 4 13.24 6.31 -5.95
CA ALA A 4 12.42 5.23 -5.39
C ALA A 4 10.93 5.43 -5.68
N MET A 5 10.45 6.68 -5.65
CA MET A 5 9.06 7.00 -5.98
C MET A 5 8.76 6.79 -7.46
N ASN A 6 9.68 7.20 -8.34
CA ASN A 6 9.52 7.03 -9.78
C ASN A 6 9.53 5.54 -10.16
N ILE A 7 10.43 4.74 -9.57
CA ILE A 7 10.46 3.29 -9.74
C ILE A 7 9.14 2.68 -9.26
N ALA A 8 8.68 3.08 -8.07
CA ALA A 8 7.45 2.53 -7.50
C ALA A 8 6.22 2.82 -8.37
N ALA A 9 6.11 4.06 -8.88
CA ALA A 9 5.03 4.45 -9.78
C ALA A 9 5.07 3.70 -11.11
N THR A 10 6.25 3.49 -11.71
CA THR A 10 6.40 2.73 -12.95
C THR A 10 5.99 1.28 -12.77
N VAL A 11 6.51 0.60 -11.74
CA VAL A 11 6.20 -0.80 -11.45
C VAL A 11 4.70 -0.99 -11.17
N GLY A 12 4.06 -0.03 -10.49
CA GLY A 12 2.62 -0.04 -10.22
C GLY A 12 1.77 0.12 -11.49
N LYS A 13 2.17 1.00 -12.42
CA LYS A 13 1.46 1.24 -13.70
C LYS A 13 1.42 0.01 -14.59
N ASP A 14 2.52 -0.73 -14.66
CA ASP A 14 2.63 -1.92 -15.52
C ASP A 14 1.91 -3.14 -14.93
N GLY A 15 1.23 -2.96 -13.79
CA GLY A 15 0.50 -4.01 -13.09
C GLY A 15 1.38 -5.06 -12.40
N SER A 16 2.70 -4.88 -12.46
CA SER A 16 3.69 -5.85 -11.98
C SER A 16 3.84 -5.91 -10.46
N ALA A 17 3.37 -4.90 -9.72
CA ALA A 17 3.33 -4.92 -8.26
C ALA A 17 2.00 -4.41 -7.69
N ILE A 18 1.72 -4.81 -6.46
CA ILE A 18 0.65 -4.27 -5.62
C ILE A 18 1.33 -3.49 -4.49
N TRP A 19 1.00 -2.21 -4.36
CA TRP A 19 1.48 -1.38 -3.27
C TRP A 19 0.55 -1.50 -2.07
N ILE A 20 1.13 -1.77 -0.90
CA ILE A 20 0.43 -1.73 0.38
C ILE A 20 1.14 -0.68 1.22
N VAL A 21 0.44 0.38 1.58
CA VAL A 21 0.95 1.44 2.45
C VAL A 21 0.30 1.28 3.80
N VAL A 22 1.12 1.02 4.82
CA VAL A 22 0.67 0.88 6.20
C VAL A 22 1.06 2.13 6.98
N ASP A 23 0.06 2.87 7.42
CA ASP A 23 0.20 4.01 8.31
C ASP A 23 0.25 3.52 9.76
N THR A 24 1.38 3.73 10.43
CA THR A 24 1.56 3.28 11.81
C THR A 24 0.83 4.17 12.82
N GLY A 25 0.38 5.37 12.43
CA GLY A 25 -0.17 6.37 13.36
C GLY A 25 0.85 6.95 14.34
N ILE A 26 2.12 6.52 14.23
CA ILE A 26 3.24 6.90 15.09
C ILE A 26 4.40 7.34 14.20
N GLY A 27 4.75 8.62 14.25
CA GLY A 27 5.76 9.22 13.38
C GLY A 27 5.60 10.73 13.26
N TYR A 28 6.60 11.38 12.66
CA TYR A 28 6.69 12.83 12.44
C TYR A 28 5.36 13.40 11.92
N PRO A 29 4.92 14.59 12.39
CA PRO A 29 3.52 15.02 12.35
C PRO A 29 3.08 15.42 10.93
N HIS A 30 2.74 14.45 10.07
CA HIS A 30 1.93 14.67 8.87
C HIS A 30 1.13 13.40 8.56
N LEU A 31 -0.05 13.31 9.18
CA LEU A 31 -1.05 12.24 9.01
C LEU A 31 -1.45 12.01 7.54
N ASP A 32 -1.24 13.00 6.67
CA ASP A 32 -1.70 12.97 5.27
C ASP A 32 -0.71 12.33 4.29
N ASN A 33 0.55 12.10 4.69
CA ASN A 33 1.58 11.64 3.75
C ASN A 33 1.41 10.17 3.33
N ALA A 34 0.93 9.30 4.21
CA ALA A 34 0.75 7.89 3.91
C ALA A 34 -0.44 7.65 2.97
N LEU A 35 -1.55 8.37 3.18
CA LEU A 35 -2.72 8.30 2.30
C LEU A 35 -2.37 8.84 0.91
N HIS A 36 -1.80 10.04 0.81
CA HIS A 36 -1.37 10.61 -0.47
C HIS A 36 -0.34 9.73 -1.20
N LEU A 37 0.55 9.06 -0.47
CA LEU A 37 1.48 8.10 -1.06
C LEU A 37 0.72 6.91 -1.69
N SER A 38 -0.26 6.36 -0.97
CA SER A 38 -1.07 5.26 -1.49
C SER A 38 -1.82 5.64 -2.77
N GLU A 39 -2.41 6.84 -2.81
CA GLU A 39 -3.14 7.34 -3.98
C GLU A 39 -2.21 7.51 -5.18
N ARG A 40 -1.03 8.10 -4.97
CA ARG A 40 -0.02 8.27 -6.03
C ARG A 40 0.46 6.95 -6.61
N LEU A 41 0.49 5.89 -5.80
CA LEU A 41 0.92 4.56 -6.21
C LEU A 41 -0.23 3.69 -6.71
N ASN A 42 -1.48 4.18 -6.71
CA ASN A 42 -2.68 3.36 -6.87
C ASN A 42 -2.66 2.11 -5.96
N GLY A 43 -2.21 2.32 -4.73
CA GLY A 43 -1.98 1.29 -3.73
C GLY A 43 -3.12 1.19 -2.71
N ILE A 44 -3.02 0.18 -1.84
CA ILE A 44 -3.97 -0.04 -0.75
C ILE A 44 -3.45 0.62 0.51
N TYR A 45 -4.25 1.53 1.07
CA TYR A 45 -3.99 2.18 2.35
C TYR A 45 -4.57 1.37 3.51
N LEU A 46 -3.79 1.24 4.58
CA LEU A 46 -4.17 0.56 5.81
C LEU A 46 -3.63 1.34 7.01
N ARG A 47 -4.43 1.50 8.07
CA ARG A 47 -3.94 2.00 9.36
C ARG A 47 -3.59 0.85 10.27
N LEU A 48 -2.44 0.94 10.95
CA LEU A 48 -1.93 -0.11 11.82
C LEU A 48 -2.89 -0.42 12.98
N GLU A 49 -3.58 0.59 13.52
CA GLU A 49 -4.62 0.41 14.54
C GLU A 49 -5.79 -0.49 14.06
N ASP A 50 -6.05 -0.52 12.74
CA ASP A 50 -7.06 -1.36 12.11
C ASP A 50 -6.50 -2.76 11.74
N LEU A 51 -5.19 -2.98 11.89
CA LEU A 51 -4.52 -4.23 11.53
C LEU A 51 -4.52 -5.21 12.70
N LYS A 52 -5.58 -6.02 12.80
CA LYS A 52 -5.48 -7.32 13.47
C LYS A 52 -4.64 -8.25 12.58
N ALA A 53 -3.58 -8.86 13.11
CA ALA A 53 -2.60 -9.64 12.32
C ALA A 53 -3.26 -10.68 11.38
N ASP A 54 -4.27 -11.40 11.88
CA ASP A 54 -5.03 -12.38 11.09
C ASP A 54 -5.85 -11.72 9.97
N ASN A 55 -6.46 -10.57 10.26
CA ASN A 55 -7.25 -9.82 9.28
C ASN A 55 -6.35 -9.21 8.19
N LEU A 56 -5.15 -8.74 8.54
CA LEU A 56 -4.17 -8.24 7.56
C LEU A 56 -3.74 -9.34 6.60
N ALA A 57 -3.33 -10.48 7.14
CA ALA A 57 -2.92 -11.63 6.33
C ALA A 57 -4.06 -12.10 5.41
N HIS A 58 -5.30 -12.11 5.91
CA HIS A 58 -6.48 -12.46 5.12
C HIS A 58 -6.75 -11.46 4.00
N ARG A 59 -6.71 -10.15 4.29
CA ARG A 59 -6.93 -9.09 3.29
C ARG A 59 -5.85 -9.11 2.20
N ILE A 60 -4.57 -9.23 2.58
CA ILE A 60 -3.46 -9.35 1.61
C ILE A 60 -3.67 -10.58 0.71
N LYS A 61 -3.97 -11.74 1.30
CA LYS A 61 -4.23 -12.97 0.53
C LYS A 61 -5.40 -12.80 -0.45
N SER A 62 -6.49 -12.17 -0.03
CA SER A 62 -7.66 -11.92 -0.89
C SER A 62 -7.31 -11.01 -2.07
N ILE A 63 -6.59 -9.91 -1.80
CA ILE A 63 -6.15 -8.95 -2.81
C ILE A 63 -5.23 -9.60 -3.85
N VAL A 64 -4.22 -10.35 -3.39
CA VAL A 64 -3.26 -11.03 -4.27
C VAL A 64 -3.98 -12.12 -5.09
N LYS A 65 -4.86 -12.89 -4.45
CA LYS A 65 -5.57 -14.00 -5.10
C LYS A 65 -6.48 -13.50 -6.23
N ASN A 66 -7.19 -12.38 -6.05
CA ASN A 66 -8.07 -11.84 -7.09
C ASN A 66 -7.33 -11.31 -8.32
N ARG A 67 -6.00 -11.12 -8.27
CA ARG A 67 -5.19 -10.66 -9.40
C ARG A 67 -4.56 -11.79 -10.21
N VAL A 68 -4.50 -13.01 -9.67
CA VAL A 68 -3.93 -14.20 -10.35
C VAL A 68 -4.96 -14.93 -11.21
N ILE A 69 -6.26 -14.60 -11.07
CA ILE A 69 -7.38 -15.25 -11.77
C ILE A 69 -8.06 -14.30 -12.77
N GLY A 70 -7.39 -13.20 -13.14
CA GLY A 70 -7.86 -12.22 -14.12
C GLY A 70 -6.95 -12.15 -15.33
#